data_AF-A0A7C6TUQ8-F1
#
_entry.id   AF-A0A7C6TUQ8-F1
#
_cell.length_a   1.000
_cell.length_b   1.000
_cell.length_c   1.000
_cell.angle_alpha   90.00
_cell.angle_beta   90.00
_cell.angle_gamma   90.00
#
_symmetry.space_group_name_H-M   'P 1'
#
loop_
_entity.id
_entity.type
_entity.pdbx_description
1 polymer ?
#
loop_
_entity_poly.entity_id
_entity_poly.type
_entity_poly.pdbx_seq_one_letter_code
_entity_poly.pdbx_strand_id
1 'polypeptide(L)'
;MSASVSARDGLAIRDGFATRLGVITATLGSAVGLGNIWRFPFLTGVNGGAAFIIIYLVATLLVGLPVMIAEQAIGRRARANAITSLRTLAPRAPWWLVGAAGVLSAFLIMAFYTEVAGWVFAYVAKSASGALLSTDPAVTSAAFDSLVTNPTQALLWQWIVLVWVAAIIIAGVSKGIE
;
A
#
# COMPACT_ATOMS: atom_id res chain seq x y z
N MET A 1 -14.22 -18.55 49.62
CA MET A 1 -15.25 -17.50 49.37
C MET A 1 -14.52 -16.17 49.36
N SER A 2 -14.28 -15.45 48.27
CA SER A 2 -14.85 -15.44 46.93
C SER A 2 -13.70 -15.30 45.92
N ALA A 3 -13.77 -16.09 44.85
CA ALA A 3 -13.06 -15.79 43.62
C ALA A 3 -13.69 -14.51 43.03
N SER A 4 -12.85 -13.55 42.63
CA SER A 4 -13.22 -12.56 41.63
C SER A 4 -12.38 -12.82 40.38
N VAL A 5 -12.97 -13.62 39.51
CA VAL A 5 -12.59 -13.73 38.11
C VAL A 5 -12.72 -12.34 37.51
N SER A 6 -11.58 -11.69 37.22
CA SER A 6 -11.54 -10.58 36.28
C SER A 6 -11.18 -11.16 34.93
N ALA A 7 -12.17 -11.21 34.04
CA ALA A 7 -12.05 -11.65 32.67
C ALA A 7 -10.98 -10.83 31.96
N ARG A 8 -9.81 -11.43 31.76
CA ARG A 8 -8.89 -11.03 30.71
C ARG A 8 -9.45 -11.63 29.43
N ASP A 9 -10.34 -10.88 28.78
CA ASP A 9 -10.73 -11.12 27.40
C ASP A 9 -9.48 -11.34 26.56
N GLY A 10 -9.53 -12.33 25.66
CA GLY A 10 -8.43 -12.80 24.81
C GLY A 10 -7.93 -11.76 23.81
N LEU A 11 -7.34 -10.69 24.32
CA LEU A 11 -6.61 -9.69 23.54
C LEU A 11 -5.37 -10.38 22.95
N ALA A 12 -5.46 -10.74 21.68
CA ALA A 12 -4.30 -11.13 20.89
C ALA A 12 -3.16 -10.14 21.18
N ILE A 13 -2.05 -10.65 21.71
CA ILE A 13 -0.85 -9.86 21.94
C ILE A 13 -0.50 -9.21 20.61
N ARG A 14 -0.43 -7.87 20.58
CA ARG A 14 -0.17 -7.14 19.33
C ARG A 14 1.15 -7.60 18.74
N ASP A 15 1.07 -8.20 17.57
CA ASP A 15 2.23 -8.63 16.80
C ASP A 15 3.10 -7.43 16.41
N GLY A 16 4.40 -7.66 16.28
CA GLY A 16 5.37 -6.63 16.00
C GLY A 16 6.57 -7.21 15.27
N PHE A 17 7.35 -6.34 14.65
CA PHE A 17 8.56 -6.74 13.95
C PHE A 17 9.56 -7.41 14.91
N ALA A 18 10.01 -8.60 14.53
CA ALA A 18 11.01 -9.40 15.23
C ALA A 18 12.42 -8.80 15.06
N THR A 19 12.71 -8.20 13.89
CA THR A 19 14.04 -7.66 13.59
C THR A 19 14.01 -6.18 13.19
N ARG A 20 15.14 -5.49 13.40
CA ARG A 20 15.33 -4.11 12.90
C ARG A 20 15.32 -4.05 11.38
N LEU A 21 15.82 -5.10 10.71
CA LEU A 21 15.79 -5.19 9.26
C LEU A 21 14.35 -5.30 8.77
N GLY A 22 13.50 -6.12 9.42
CA GLY A 22 12.08 -6.24 9.11
C GLY A 22 11.34 -4.90 9.15
N VAL A 23 11.63 -4.05 10.15
CA VAL A 23 11.07 -2.68 10.20
C VAL A 23 11.50 -1.85 8.99
N ILE A 24 12.79 -1.91 8.62
CA ILE A 24 13.34 -1.11 7.51
C ILE A 24 12.79 -1.61 6.18
N THR A 25 12.79 -2.91 5.93
CA THR A 25 12.28 -3.52 4.69
C THR A 25 10.79 -3.30 4.53
N ALA A 26 9.99 -3.43 5.59
CA ALA A 26 8.56 -3.12 5.53
C ALA A 26 8.29 -1.63 5.26
N THR A 27 9.08 -0.73 5.84
CA THR A 27 8.95 0.71 5.59
C THR A 27 9.33 1.04 4.14
N LEU A 28 10.44 0.48 3.64
CA LEU A 28 10.87 0.67 2.25
C LEU A 28 9.88 0.05 1.25
N GLY A 29 9.37 -1.15 1.54
CA GLY A 29 8.36 -1.82 0.72
C GLY A 29 7.02 -1.09 0.69
N SER A 30 6.66 -0.39 1.77
CA SER A 30 5.49 0.50 1.79
C SER A 30 5.68 1.74 0.89
N ALA A 31 6.91 2.28 0.84
CA ALA A 31 7.22 3.48 0.05
C ALA A 31 7.52 3.20 -1.43
N VAL A 32 8.08 2.04 -1.75
CA VAL A 32 8.48 1.64 -3.11
C VAL A 32 7.44 0.70 -3.70
N GLY A 33 6.77 1.13 -4.77
CA GLY A 33 5.76 0.31 -5.43
C GLY A 33 5.39 0.78 -6.83
N LEU A 34 4.21 0.38 -7.29
CA LEU A 34 3.67 0.68 -8.63
C LEU A 34 3.56 2.19 -8.88
N GLY A 35 3.38 2.99 -7.83
CA GLY A 35 3.40 4.46 -7.94
C GLY A 35 4.67 4.97 -8.61
N ASN A 36 5.83 4.41 -8.28
CA ASN A 36 7.13 4.87 -8.80
C ASN A 36 7.42 4.36 -10.22
N ILE A 37 6.86 3.21 -10.60
CA ILE A 37 7.16 2.56 -11.89
C ILE A 37 6.12 2.89 -12.96
N TRP A 38 4.85 3.02 -12.58
CA TRP A 38 3.75 3.28 -13.51
C TRP A 38 3.30 4.73 -13.45
N ARG A 39 2.88 5.21 -12.27
CA ARG A 39 2.23 6.53 -12.16
C ARG A 39 3.22 7.68 -12.31
N PHE A 40 4.40 7.59 -11.70
CA PHE A 40 5.39 8.65 -11.71
C PHE A 40 5.94 8.94 -13.12
N PRO A 41 6.36 7.94 -13.93
CA PRO A 41 6.81 8.22 -15.29
C PRO A 41 5.68 8.76 -16.19
N PHE A 42 4.45 8.24 -16.02
CA PHE A 42 3.29 8.74 -16.76
C PHE A 42 3.04 10.22 -16.46
N LEU A 43 2.96 10.60 -15.18
CA LEU A 43 2.76 12.00 -14.78
C LEU A 43 3.93 12.89 -15.21
N THR A 44 5.16 12.40 -15.11
CA THR A 44 6.35 13.12 -15.57
C THR A 44 6.27 13.39 -17.07
N GLY A 45 5.89 12.39 -17.87
CA GLY A 45 5.76 12.52 -19.32
C GLY A 45 4.73 13.56 -19.74
N VAL A 46 3.56 13.61 -19.08
CA VAL A 46 2.48 14.54 -19.45
C VAL A 46 2.59 15.94 -18.82
N ASN A 47 3.42 16.14 -17.78
CA ASN A 47 3.54 17.41 -17.05
C ASN A 47 4.86 18.17 -17.30
N GLY A 48 5.52 17.97 -18.44
CA GLY A 48 6.71 18.75 -18.80
C GLY A 48 8.03 18.18 -18.27
N GLY A 49 8.08 16.87 -17.97
CA GLY A 49 9.32 16.13 -17.75
C GLY A 49 10.16 16.67 -16.60
N ALA A 50 11.33 17.22 -16.92
CA ALA A 50 12.29 17.72 -15.94
C ALA A 50 11.72 18.82 -15.03
N ALA A 51 10.87 19.72 -15.55
CA ALA A 51 10.27 20.78 -14.74
C ALA A 51 9.36 20.20 -13.64
N PHE A 52 8.55 19.19 -13.98
CA PHE A 52 7.73 18.45 -13.02
C PHE A 52 8.61 17.76 -11.96
N ILE A 53 9.71 17.11 -12.37
CA ILE A 53 10.60 16.41 -11.44
C ILE A 53 11.17 17.38 -10.40
N ILE A 54 11.62 18.58 -10.80
CA ILE A 54 12.17 19.56 -9.85
C ILE A 54 11.12 19.95 -8.81
N ILE A 55 9.90 20.29 -9.23
CA ILE A 55 8.80 20.64 -8.33
C ILE A 55 8.44 19.46 -7.43
N TYR A 56 8.36 18.26 -7.99
CA TYR A 56 8.10 17.02 -7.25
C TYR A 56 9.13 16.78 -6.15
N LEU A 57 10.42 16.96 -6.44
CA LEU A 57 11.49 16.79 -5.45
C LEU A 57 11.41 17.84 -4.35
N VAL A 58 11.18 19.10 -4.69
CA VAL A 58 10.99 20.18 -3.70
C VAL A 58 9.79 19.89 -2.79
N ALA A 59 8.64 19.51 -3.37
CA ALA A 59 7.46 19.15 -2.60
C ALA A 59 7.70 17.91 -1.72
N THR A 60 8.43 16.92 -2.22
CA THR A 60 8.78 15.71 -1.46
C THR A 60 9.64 16.06 -0.25
N LEU A 61 10.64 16.93 -0.41
CA LEU A 61 11.52 17.34 0.68
C LEU A 61 10.85 18.26 1.70
N LEU A 62 10.01 19.21 1.24
CA LEU A 62 9.41 20.22 2.10
C LEU A 62 8.07 19.80 2.72
N VAL A 63 7.36 18.85 2.11
CA VAL A 63 6.04 18.39 2.58
C VAL A 63 6.07 16.91 2.91
N GLY A 64 6.49 16.07 1.95
CA GLY A 64 6.47 14.61 2.12
C GLY A 64 7.33 14.14 3.30
N LEU A 65 8.58 14.59 3.37
CA LEU A 65 9.52 14.20 4.42
C LEU A 65 9.07 14.66 5.83
N PRO A 66 8.67 15.92 6.07
CA PRO A 66 8.13 16.34 7.36
C PRO A 66 6.88 15.58 7.78
N VAL A 67 5.94 15.34 6.86
CA VAL A 67 4.72 14.56 7.14
C VAL A 67 5.07 13.13 7.54
N MET A 68 5.96 12.46 6.80
CA MET A 68 6.43 11.11 7.12
C MET A 68 7.06 11.05 8.53
N ILE A 69 7.91 12.03 8.87
CA ILE A 69 8.53 12.11 10.20
C ILE A 69 7.46 12.28 11.29
N ALA A 70 6.47 13.14 11.05
CA ALA A 70 5.37 13.38 11.99
C ALA A 70 4.52 12.12 12.21
N GLU A 71 4.12 11.43 11.14
CA GLU A 71 3.34 10.19 11.21
C GLU A 71 4.11 9.10 11.97
N GLN A 72 5.41 8.94 11.69
CA GLN A 72 6.23 7.96 12.39
C GLN A 72 6.41 8.32 13.88
N ALA A 73 6.54 9.61 14.22
CA ALA A 73 6.63 10.06 15.61
C ALA A 73 5.32 9.81 16.38
N ILE A 74 4.17 10.11 15.77
CA ILE A 74 2.83 9.86 16.32
C ILE A 74 2.65 8.36 16.56
N GLY A 75 2.93 7.52 15.55
CA GLY A 75 2.79 6.07 15.65
C GLY A 75 3.69 5.44 16.71
N ARG A 76 4.96 5.89 16.82
CA ARG A 76 5.88 5.41 17.87
C ARG A 76 5.44 5.79 19.27
N ARG A 77 4.87 6.98 19.46
CA ARG A 77 4.42 7.46 20.78
C ARG A 77 3.10 6.81 21.21
N ALA A 78 2.14 6.73 20.30
CA ALA A 78 0.82 6.17 20.60
C ALA A 78 0.81 4.64 20.65
N ARG A 79 1.66 3.98 19.85
CA ARG A 79 1.68 2.52 19.66
C ARG A 79 0.26 2.00 19.42
N ALA A 80 -0.48 2.62 18.51
CA ALA A 80 -1.85 2.26 18.16
C ALA A 80 -2.10 2.46 16.65
N ASN A 81 -3.27 2.06 16.15
CA ASN A 81 -3.67 2.34 14.76
C ASN A 81 -3.85 3.85 14.52
N ALA A 82 -4.00 4.27 13.26
CA ALA A 82 -4.06 5.69 12.87
C ALA A 82 -5.14 6.51 13.61
N ILE A 83 -6.34 5.96 13.78
CA ILE A 83 -7.47 6.66 14.44
C ILE A 83 -7.26 6.68 15.94
N THR A 84 -6.99 5.52 16.55
CA THR A 84 -6.79 5.40 18.00
C THR A 84 -5.58 6.23 18.46
N SER A 85 -4.52 6.31 17.67
CA SER A 85 -3.35 7.14 18.00
C SER A 85 -3.70 8.60 18.21
N LEU A 86 -4.50 9.17 17.31
CA LEU A 86 -4.91 10.57 17.40
C LEU A 86 -5.99 10.80 18.47
N ARG A 87 -6.88 9.83 18.72
CA ARG A 87 -7.81 9.86 19.86
C ARG A 87 -7.08 9.87 21.20
N THR A 88 -6.04 9.05 21.35
CA THR A 88 -5.29 8.93 22.60
C THR A 88 -4.36 10.12 22.84
N LEU A 89 -3.68 10.61 21.80
CA LEU A 89 -2.72 11.70 21.94
C LEU A 89 -3.37 13.09 22.01
N ALA A 90 -4.55 13.27 21.42
CA ALA A 90 -5.27 14.55 21.43
C ALA A 90 -6.77 14.38 21.69
N PRO A 91 -7.18 13.87 22.87
CA PRO A 91 -8.56 13.47 23.14
C PRO A 91 -9.57 14.63 23.14
N ARG A 92 -9.12 15.86 23.35
CA ARG A 92 -9.98 17.06 23.43
C ARG A 92 -10.19 17.74 22.07
N ALA A 93 -9.53 17.27 21.01
CA ALA A 93 -9.59 17.86 19.69
C ALA A 93 -9.93 16.79 18.63
N PRO A 94 -10.63 17.15 17.54
CA PRO A 94 -11.14 16.19 16.57
C PRO A 94 -10.07 15.65 15.60
N TRP A 95 -8.80 15.56 16.02
CA TRP A 95 -7.70 15.10 15.17
C TRP A 95 -7.86 13.66 14.69
N TRP A 96 -8.66 12.85 15.38
CA TRP A 96 -9.02 11.51 14.93
C TRP A 96 -9.68 11.49 13.54
N LEU A 97 -10.27 12.60 13.09
CA LEU A 97 -10.80 12.75 11.73
C LEU A 97 -9.71 12.67 10.67
N VAL A 98 -8.50 13.15 10.94
CA VAL A 98 -7.34 13.01 10.02
C VAL A 98 -6.97 11.54 9.87
N GLY A 99 -6.93 10.80 10.98
CA GLY A 99 -6.71 9.35 10.95
C GLY A 99 -7.81 8.60 10.20
N ALA A 100 -9.07 9.02 10.37
CA ALA A 100 -10.21 8.43 9.67
C ALA A 100 -10.16 8.72 8.16
N ALA A 101 -9.81 9.95 7.77
CA ALA A 101 -9.59 10.35 6.38
C ALA A 101 -8.44 9.55 5.75
N GLY A 102 -7.36 9.29 6.50
CA GLY A 102 -6.25 8.44 6.06
C GLY A 102 -6.69 6.99 5.81
N VAL A 103 -7.46 6.39 6.73
CA VAL A 103 -7.99 5.03 6.56
C VAL A 103 -8.94 4.94 5.35
N LEU A 104 -9.83 5.94 5.19
CA LEU A 104 -10.70 6.01 4.01
C LEU A 104 -9.88 6.15 2.72
N SER A 105 -8.87 7.00 2.72
CA SER A 105 -7.98 7.18 1.56
C SER A 105 -7.25 5.88 1.22
N ALA A 106 -6.71 5.17 2.20
CA ALA A 106 -6.06 3.88 2.00
C ALA A 106 -7.03 2.84 1.40
N PHE A 107 -8.27 2.80 1.88
CA PHE A 107 -9.31 1.92 1.33
C PHE A 107 -9.65 2.24 -0.13
N LEU A 108 -9.83 3.53 -0.46
CA LEU A 108 -10.10 3.96 -1.83
C LEU A 108 -8.90 3.71 -2.75
N ILE A 109 -7.67 3.91 -2.27
CA ILE A 109 -6.46 3.62 -3.03
C ILE A 109 -6.36 2.13 -3.30
N MET A 110 -6.62 1.27 -2.31
CA MET A 110 -6.60 -0.18 -2.49
C MET A 110 -7.52 -0.66 -3.62
N ALA A 111 -8.71 -0.03 -3.78
CA ALA A 111 -9.68 -0.41 -4.80
C ALA A 111 -9.11 -0.35 -6.24
N PHE A 112 -8.37 0.70 -6.59
CA PHE A 112 -7.75 0.80 -7.92
C PHE A 112 -6.32 0.25 -7.95
N TYR A 113 -5.58 0.31 -6.84
CA TYR A 113 -4.18 -0.13 -6.80
C TYR A 113 -4.06 -1.64 -6.99
N THR A 114 -5.04 -2.41 -6.50
CA THR A 114 -5.12 -3.86 -6.69
C THR A 114 -5.39 -4.25 -8.14
N GLU A 115 -6.13 -3.43 -8.89
CA GLU A 115 -6.35 -3.61 -10.33
C GLU A 115 -5.05 -3.43 -11.13
N VAL A 116 -4.31 -2.34 -10.85
CA VAL A 116 -3.01 -2.08 -11.50
C VAL A 116 -2.00 -3.19 -11.16
N ALA A 117 -2.00 -3.68 -9.92
CA ALA A 117 -1.21 -4.84 -9.52
C ALA A 117 -1.64 -6.11 -10.28
N GLY A 118 -2.94 -6.28 -10.53
CA GLY A 118 -3.49 -7.36 -11.33
C GLY A 118 -2.89 -7.40 -12.74
N TRP A 119 -2.67 -6.24 -13.36
CA TRP A 119 -2.00 -6.17 -14.67
C TRP A 119 -0.58 -6.71 -14.58
N VAL A 120 0.17 -6.40 -13.54
CA VAL A 120 1.54 -6.92 -13.35
C VAL A 120 1.52 -8.45 -13.24
N PHE A 121 0.63 -9.02 -12.44
CA PHE A 121 0.50 -10.49 -12.31
C PHE A 121 0.13 -11.15 -13.64
N ALA A 122 -0.81 -10.54 -14.38
CA ALA A 122 -1.19 -10.99 -15.71
C ALA A 122 0.00 -10.98 -16.67
N TYR A 123 0.81 -9.92 -16.66
CA TYR A 123 1.97 -9.78 -17.54
C TYR A 123 3.11 -10.72 -17.15
N VAL A 124 3.30 -11.05 -15.87
CA VAL A 124 4.22 -12.11 -15.43
C VAL A 124 3.81 -13.45 -16.04
N ALA A 125 2.52 -13.81 -15.95
CA ALA A 125 2.01 -15.05 -16.52
C ALA A 125 2.11 -15.07 -18.06
N LYS A 126 1.71 -13.98 -18.73
CA LYS A 126 1.83 -13.84 -20.19
C LYS A 126 3.29 -13.94 -20.66
N SER A 127 4.23 -13.33 -19.92
CA SER A 127 5.67 -13.41 -20.22
C SER A 127 6.19 -14.84 -20.06
N ALA A 128 5.80 -15.54 -18.99
CA ALA A 128 6.19 -16.93 -18.77
C ALA A 128 5.64 -17.90 -19.84
N SER A 129 4.45 -17.61 -20.38
CA SER A 129 3.84 -18.41 -21.46
C SER A 129 4.42 -18.18 -22.85
N GLY A 130 5.29 -17.18 -23.04
CA GLY A 130 5.82 -16.78 -24.34
C GLY A 130 4.85 -15.98 -25.22
N ALA A 131 3.63 -15.70 -24.74
CA ALA A 131 2.60 -14.96 -25.49
C ALA A 131 2.98 -13.49 -25.82
N LEU A 132 4.04 -12.97 -25.19
CA LEU A 132 4.56 -11.60 -25.40
C LEU A 132 5.93 -11.58 -26.11
N LEU A 133 6.35 -12.68 -26.74
CA LEU A 133 7.59 -12.74 -27.52
C LEU A 133 7.43 -12.06 -28.90
N SER A 134 7.11 -10.76 -28.88
CA SER A 134 7.01 -9.92 -30.06
C SER A 134 7.59 -8.55 -29.77
N THR A 135 8.34 -8.00 -30.73
CA THR A 135 8.85 -6.61 -30.69
C THR A 135 7.91 -5.62 -31.36
N ASP A 136 6.80 -6.10 -31.94
CA ASP A 136 5.81 -5.25 -32.62
C ASP A 136 4.96 -4.49 -31.58
N PRO A 137 4.99 -3.14 -31.59
CA PRO A 137 4.15 -2.31 -30.72
C PRO A 137 2.65 -2.59 -30.89
N ALA A 138 2.17 -2.96 -32.09
CA ALA A 138 0.77 -3.23 -32.34
C ALA A 138 0.30 -4.49 -31.57
N VAL A 139 1.13 -5.53 -31.55
CA VAL A 139 0.84 -6.79 -30.84
C VAL A 139 0.82 -6.57 -29.33
N THR A 140 1.80 -5.84 -28.79
CA THR A 140 1.92 -5.59 -27.35
C THR A 140 0.83 -4.65 -26.83
N SER A 141 0.43 -3.64 -27.63
CA SER A 141 -0.67 -2.74 -27.29
C SER A 141 -2.02 -3.46 -27.33
N ALA A 142 -2.30 -4.26 -28.36
CA ALA A 142 -3.53 -5.07 -28.41
C ALA A 142 -3.62 -6.09 -27.25
N ALA A 143 -2.49 -6.64 -26.82
CA ALA A 143 -2.43 -7.53 -25.65
C ALA A 143 -2.73 -6.82 -24.33
N PHE A 144 -2.42 -5.52 -24.23
CA PHE A 144 -2.81 -4.68 -23.10
C PHE A 144 -4.30 -4.32 -23.17
N ASP A 145 -4.75 -3.84 -24.33
CA ASP A 145 -6.14 -3.42 -24.54
C ASP A 145 -7.10 -4.58 -24.25
N SER A 146 -6.82 -5.77 -24.78
CA SER A 146 -7.62 -6.97 -24.50
C SER A 146 -7.68 -7.35 -23.02
N LEU A 147 -6.64 -7.04 -22.23
CA LEU A 147 -6.64 -7.28 -20.79
C LEU A 147 -7.53 -6.26 -20.07
N VAL A 148 -7.37 -4.96 -20.35
CA VAL A 148 -8.07 -3.89 -19.63
C VAL A 148 -9.53 -3.73 -20.06
N THR A 149 -9.89 -4.12 -21.29
CA THR A 149 -11.27 -4.06 -21.77
C THR A 149 -12.08 -5.31 -21.45
N ASN A 150 -11.45 -6.39 -20.96
CA ASN A 150 -12.15 -7.63 -20.60
C ASN A 150 -12.44 -7.67 -19.08
N PRO A 151 -13.69 -7.43 -18.64
CA PRO A 151 -14.01 -7.34 -17.22
C PRO A 151 -13.74 -8.65 -16.46
N THR A 152 -13.92 -9.80 -17.12
CA THR A 152 -13.72 -11.10 -16.47
C THR A 152 -12.26 -11.35 -16.16
N GLN A 153 -11.37 -11.02 -17.10
CA GLN A 153 -9.93 -11.17 -16.92
C GLN A 153 -9.38 -10.15 -15.90
N ALA A 154 -9.78 -8.88 -16.00
CA ALA A 154 -9.42 -7.84 -15.06
C ALA A 154 -9.77 -8.22 -13.61
N LEU A 155 -11.04 -8.57 -13.38
CA LEU A 155 -11.51 -8.98 -12.05
C LEU A 155 -10.81 -10.23 -11.54
N LEU A 156 -10.56 -11.23 -12.41
CA LEU A 156 -9.86 -12.45 -12.01
C LEU A 156 -8.46 -12.14 -11.46
N TRP A 157 -7.67 -11.31 -12.16
CA TRP A 157 -6.34 -10.93 -11.70
C TRP A 157 -6.38 -10.05 -10.45
N GLN A 158 -7.36 -9.14 -10.35
CA GLN A 158 -7.58 -8.34 -9.15
C GLN A 158 -7.88 -9.22 -7.93
N TRP A 159 -8.75 -10.22 -8.07
CA TRP A 159 -9.05 -11.18 -7.00
C TRP A 159 -7.85 -12.02 -6.61
N ILE A 160 -7.02 -12.46 -7.57
CA ILE A 160 -5.77 -13.16 -7.27
C ILE A 160 -4.85 -12.29 -6.41
N VAL A 161 -4.68 -11.01 -6.77
CA VAL A 161 -3.87 -10.07 -5.97
C VAL A 161 -4.46 -9.87 -4.58
N LEU A 162 -5.78 -9.69 -4.47
CA LEU A 162 -6.46 -9.51 -3.18
C LEU A 162 -6.27 -10.72 -2.27
N VAL A 163 -6.44 -11.94 -2.80
CA VAL A 163 -6.21 -13.18 -2.05
C VAL A 163 -4.75 -13.30 -1.62
N TRP A 164 -3.81 -12.98 -2.51
CA TRP A 164 -2.38 -13.01 -2.20
C TRP A 164 -2.02 -12.04 -1.07
N VAL A 165 -2.46 -10.79 -1.16
CA VAL A 165 -2.23 -9.76 -0.14
C VAL A 165 -2.94 -10.13 1.16
N ALA A 166 -4.18 -10.63 1.09
CA ALA A 166 -4.93 -11.07 2.27
C ALA A 166 -4.22 -12.22 2.99
N ALA A 167 -3.67 -13.20 2.26
CA ALA A 167 -2.91 -14.30 2.84
C ALA A 167 -1.69 -13.80 3.63
N ILE A 168 -0.95 -12.82 3.08
CA ILE A 168 0.18 -12.18 3.76
C ILE A 168 -0.27 -11.46 5.04
N ILE A 169 -1.36 -10.68 4.97
CA ILE A 169 -1.87 -9.92 6.11
C ILE A 169 -2.37 -10.85 7.22
N ILE A 170 -3.07 -11.95 6.86
CA ILE A 170 -3.57 -12.95 7.81
C ILE A 170 -2.42 -13.66 8.53
N ALA A 171 -1.27 -13.86 7.87
CA ALA A 171 -0.09 -14.44 8.49
C ALA A 171 0.54 -13.56 9.59
N GLY A 172 0.19 -12.26 9.64
CA GLY A 172 0.63 -11.33 10.67
C GLY A 172 1.86 -10.51 10.29
N VAL A 173 2.33 -9.69 11.23
CA VAL A 173 3.46 -8.78 11.01
C VAL A 173 4.76 -9.58 10.91
N SER A 174 5.00 -10.49 11.85
CA SER A 174 6.29 -11.21 11.96
C SER A 174 6.45 -12.39 11.00
N LYS A 175 5.35 -12.97 10.50
CA LYS A 175 5.37 -14.16 9.61
C LYS A 175 4.87 -13.88 8.19
N GLY A 176 4.33 -12.69 7.96
CA GLY A 176 3.77 -12.28 6.67
C GLY A 176 4.46 -11.06 6.10
N ILE A 177 4.41 -9.94 6.84
CA ILE A 177 4.94 -8.65 6.38
C ILE A 177 6.47 -8.58 6.48
N GLU A 178 7.05 -9.14 7.54
CA GLU A 178 8.49 -9.33 7.73
C GLU A 178 9.02 -10.57 7.00
#